data_AF-A0A933H345-F1
#
_entry.id   AF-A0A933H345-F1
#
_cell.length_a   1.000
_cell.length_b   1.000
_cell.length_c   1.000
_cell.angle_alpha   90.00
_cell.angle_beta   90.00
_cell.angle_gamma   90.00
#
_symmetry.space_group_name_H-M   'P 1'
#
loop_
_entity.id
_entity.type
_entity.pdbx_description
1 polymer ?
#
loop_
_entity_poly.entity_id
_entity_poly.type
_entity_poly.pdbx_seq_one_letter_code
_entity_poly.pdbx_strand_id
1 'polypeptide(L)'
;MLRLFRWLGWDDPRMTYGGLAKLAAGVFLVFAAAAYAWTRARPPGDVRARVTVLAATDGFADAERWLAEYLEENPGDGEGWRFLVEMRGLARLLVKVVGEDEDFAGDFEGHFTEEEFLAFLDRSTAVRPAVLRAWYVCHQDGLEAGLAMLASVEAAPLIEEARMRREGGDVRGALDAYERVLAADPGSDEARLAILELLVEEGNFVEARRRLDDPRYLGAASDAVLVDVYVARGKYLAMIPPLVREDLAGMRPLTLVAALVAGAAWFLLALHLGWSWKWPVRARVLAPAALVLGFVSATACLPVVVIQDDLMGDIGPHTSIAFNLLYCLAGIGLREELVKLLFVLPLAPFLVRMKDDLAVLSIASLVGLGFAINENAGYYAASLGDAVFGRFLTASFAHMALTGYAGYWLVRALKKGGAEWAAFGSEAAKMVTLHGVYDFLLIEPRLDDVSFLAMAVFIWLSQAYLRLAASRSPRTRRPVPLTRLFVASLAVAAGAGYVLAADVLGMWQGLRAIAYGVVGEAVIAIMFFREFGETVGSGR
;
A
#
# COMPACT_ATOMS: atom_id res chain seq x y z
N MET A 1 -23.95 25.18 0.79
CA MET A 1 -23.83 24.05 1.75
C MET A 1 -25.16 23.59 2.35
N LEU A 2 -25.90 24.40 3.13
CA LEU A 2 -27.15 23.92 3.80
C LEU A 2 -28.24 23.35 2.86
N ARG A 3 -28.35 23.83 1.63
CA ARG A 3 -29.27 23.24 0.61
C ARG A 3 -28.80 21.86 0.14
N LEU A 4 -27.49 21.67 0.02
CA LEU A 4 -26.89 20.38 -0.35
C LEU A 4 -27.10 19.35 0.76
N PHE A 5 -26.85 19.71 2.03
CA PHE A 5 -27.12 18.83 3.18
C PHE A 5 -28.58 18.39 3.26
N ARG A 6 -29.52 19.32 3.04
CA ARG A 6 -30.95 18.98 2.97
C ARG A 6 -31.29 18.08 1.79
N TRP A 7 -30.72 18.34 0.61
CA TRP A 7 -30.93 17.51 -0.58
C TRP A 7 -30.37 16.09 -0.40
N LEU A 8 -29.23 15.94 0.28
CA LEU A 8 -28.64 14.65 0.67
C LEU A 8 -29.45 13.94 1.77
N GLY A 9 -30.50 14.55 2.31
CA GLY A 9 -31.31 13.97 3.38
C GLY A 9 -30.57 13.87 4.72
N TRP A 10 -29.51 14.65 4.93
CA TRP A 10 -28.70 14.59 6.14
C TRP A 10 -29.51 14.92 7.40
N ASP A 11 -30.43 15.88 7.27
CA ASP A 11 -31.29 16.37 8.36
C ASP A 11 -32.56 15.53 8.54
N ASP A 12 -32.85 14.55 7.67
CA ASP A 12 -34.05 13.73 7.79
C ASP A 12 -33.88 12.76 8.97
N PRO A 13 -34.73 12.80 10.01
CA PRO A 13 -34.65 11.84 11.11
C PRO A 13 -35.01 10.41 10.65
N ARG A 14 -35.69 10.24 9.52
CA ARG A 14 -36.04 8.93 8.96
C ARG A 14 -34.87 8.40 8.14
N MET A 15 -34.38 7.22 8.49
CA MET A 15 -33.46 6.48 7.62
C MET A 15 -34.28 5.75 6.56
N THR A 16 -34.17 6.16 5.30
CA THR A 16 -34.74 5.42 4.17
C THR A 16 -33.63 4.94 3.25
N TYR A 17 -33.82 3.81 2.57
CA TYR A 17 -32.86 3.32 1.58
C TYR A 17 -32.58 4.35 0.48
N GLY A 18 -33.61 5.05 0.00
CA GLY A 18 -33.46 6.12 -0.99
C GLY A 18 -32.65 7.31 -0.46
N GLY A 19 -32.80 7.68 0.82
CA GLY A 19 -31.99 8.72 1.44
C GLY A 19 -30.51 8.33 1.57
N LEU A 20 -30.24 7.09 2.00
CA LEU A 20 -28.87 6.56 2.09
C LEU A 20 -28.19 6.46 0.72
N ALA A 21 -28.91 6.01 -0.31
CA ALA A 21 -28.40 5.96 -1.68
C ALA A 21 -28.06 7.36 -2.22
N LYS A 22 -28.93 8.36 -1.98
CA LYS A 22 -28.66 9.76 -2.37
C LYS A 22 -27.44 10.33 -1.65
N LEU A 23 -27.29 10.03 -0.36
CA LEU A 23 -26.13 10.44 0.43
C LEU A 23 -24.84 9.85 -0.17
N ALA A 24 -24.80 8.54 -0.40
CA ALA A 24 -23.65 7.86 -0.98
C ALA A 24 -23.29 8.40 -2.36
N ALA A 25 -24.27 8.53 -3.26
CA ALA A 25 -24.08 9.06 -4.60
C ALA A 25 -23.58 10.51 -4.58
N GLY A 26 -24.15 11.35 -3.73
CA GLY A 26 -23.73 12.74 -3.61
C GLY A 26 -22.31 12.92 -3.09
N VAL A 27 -21.89 12.09 -2.11
CA VAL A 27 -20.50 12.06 -1.64
C VAL A 27 -19.57 11.57 -2.75
N PHE A 28 -19.89 10.46 -3.40
CA PHE A 28 -19.07 9.89 -4.47
C PHE A 28 -18.90 10.86 -5.65
N LEU A 29 -19.95 11.57 -6.05
CA LEU A 29 -19.89 12.57 -7.13
C LEU A 29 -18.89 13.70 -6.86
N VAL A 30 -18.67 14.08 -5.59
CA VAL A 30 -17.64 15.08 -5.23
C VAL A 30 -16.25 14.53 -5.54
N PHE A 31 -15.98 13.28 -5.19
CA PHE A 31 -14.72 12.61 -5.52
C PHE A 31 -14.57 12.37 -7.02
N ALA A 32 -15.66 12.03 -7.72
CA ALA A 32 -15.62 11.86 -9.16
C ALA A 32 -15.26 13.15 -9.90
N ALA A 33 -15.82 14.28 -9.45
CA ALA A 33 -15.44 15.60 -9.96
C ALA A 33 -13.98 15.96 -9.62
N ALA A 34 -13.51 15.60 -8.41
CA ALA A 34 -12.12 15.80 -8.03
C ALA A 34 -11.15 14.95 -8.88
N ALA A 35 -11.48 13.69 -9.14
CA ALA A 35 -10.70 12.80 -10.01
C ALA A 35 -10.64 13.34 -11.44
N TYR A 36 -11.75 13.83 -11.98
CA TYR A 36 -11.78 14.45 -13.31
C TYR A 36 -10.89 15.70 -13.37
N ALA A 37 -10.98 16.58 -12.37
CA ALA A 37 -10.13 17.77 -12.30
C ALA A 37 -8.65 17.40 -12.13
N TRP A 38 -8.35 16.39 -11.31
CA TRP A 38 -6.99 15.93 -11.03
C TRP A 38 -6.31 15.34 -12.27
N THR A 39 -6.97 14.39 -12.92
CA THR A 39 -6.47 13.70 -14.14
C THR A 39 -6.32 14.64 -15.34
N ARG A 40 -7.03 15.79 -15.35
CA ARG A 40 -6.85 16.84 -16.36
C ARG A 40 -5.73 17.82 -16.04
N ALA A 41 -5.40 17.99 -14.76
CA ALA A 41 -4.42 18.98 -14.31
C ALA A 41 -3.00 18.44 -14.27
N ARG A 42 -2.80 17.12 -14.37
CA ARG A 42 -1.48 16.48 -14.23
C ARG A 42 -1.31 15.36 -15.25
N PRO A 43 -0.08 15.13 -15.73
CA PRO A 43 0.25 13.87 -16.40
C PRO A 43 -0.01 12.71 -15.42
N PRO A 44 -0.26 11.49 -15.94
CA PRO A 44 -0.44 10.30 -15.12
C PRO A 44 0.77 10.10 -14.19
N GLY A 45 0.49 9.75 -12.93
CA GLY A 45 1.52 9.68 -11.90
C GLY A 45 2.48 8.48 -12.05
N ASP A 46 2.08 7.44 -12.76
CA ASP A 46 2.88 6.23 -12.99
C ASP A 46 2.57 5.67 -14.40
N VAL A 47 3.41 6.06 -15.36
CA VAL A 47 3.28 5.70 -16.78
C VAL A 47 3.38 4.20 -16.95
N ARG A 48 4.34 3.56 -16.26
CA ARG A 48 4.60 2.12 -16.36
C ARG A 48 3.40 1.31 -15.88
N ALA A 49 2.89 1.61 -14.68
CA ALA A 49 1.73 0.92 -14.13
C ALA A 49 0.49 1.07 -15.04
N ARG A 50 0.27 2.26 -15.61
CA ARG A 50 -0.85 2.50 -16.52
C ARG A 50 -0.76 1.64 -17.78
N VAL A 51 0.40 1.62 -18.43
CA VAL A 51 0.62 0.81 -19.64
C VAL A 51 0.47 -0.68 -19.35
N THR A 52 1.01 -1.16 -18.23
CA THR A 52 0.86 -2.57 -17.83
C THR A 52 -0.61 -2.95 -17.66
N VAL A 53 -1.43 -2.08 -17.04
CA VAL A 53 -2.87 -2.36 -16.90
C VAL A 53 -3.58 -2.28 -18.24
N LEU A 54 -3.28 -1.28 -19.08
CA LEU A 54 -3.86 -1.19 -20.43
C LEU A 54 -3.52 -2.44 -21.26
N ALA A 55 -2.29 -2.95 -21.17
CA ALA A 55 -1.88 -4.15 -21.89
C ALA A 55 -2.68 -5.37 -21.42
N ALA A 56 -2.96 -5.46 -20.12
CA ALA A 56 -3.72 -6.57 -19.54
C ALA A 56 -5.24 -6.47 -19.79
N THR A 57 -5.82 -5.27 -19.91
CA THR A 57 -7.28 -5.10 -20.03
C THR A 57 -7.77 -4.80 -21.44
N ASP A 58 -7.01 -3.98 -22.16
CA ASP A 58 -7.38 -3.41 -23.46
C ASP A 58 -6.48 -3.97 -24.59
N GLY A 59 -5.41 -4.70 -24.24
CA GLY A 59 -4.50 -5.37 -25.17
C GLY A 59 -3.22 -4.59 -25.44
N PHE A 60 -2.22 -5.28 -25.97
CA PHE A 60 -0.87 -4.74 -26.15
C PHE A 60 -0.84 -3.53 -27.10
N ALA A 61 -1.57 -3.58 -28.22
CA ALA A 61 -1.64 -2.48 -29.17
C ALA A 61 -2.16 -1.17 -28.54
N ASP A 62 -3.18 -1.25 -27.69
CA ASP A 62 -3.77 -0.07 -27.04
C ASP A 62 -2.82 0.53 -25.99
N ALA A 63 -2.10 -0.32 -25.27
CA ALA A 63 -1.06 0.10 -24.34
C ALA A 63 0.12 0.78 -25.06
N GLU A 64 0.58 0.20 -26.18
CA GLU A 64 1.65 0.77 -27.00
C GLU A 64 1.24 2.11 -27.61
N ARG A 65 0.04 2.21 -28.18
CA ARG A 65 -0.49 3.45 -28.74
C ARG A 65 -0.53 4.55 -27.67
N TRP A 66 -1.05 4.23 -26.49
CA TRP A 66 -1.14 5.19 -25.40
C TRP A 66 0.25 5.67 -24.93
N LEU A 67 1.21 4.75 -24.77
CA LEU A 67 2.58 5.11 -24.39
C LEU A 67 3.27 5.97 -25.46
N ALA A 68 3.04 5.66 -26.74
CA ALA A 68 3.55 6.47 -27.84
C ALA A 68 3.00 7.90 -27.82
N GLU A 69 1.68 8.06 -27.70
CA GLU A 69 1.05 9.39 -27.56
C GLU A 69 1.63 10.17 -26.37
N TYR A 70 1.81 9.50 -25.22
CA TYR A 70 2.45 10.09 -24.05
C TYR A 70 3.89 10.55 -24.33
N LEU A 71 4.71 9.73 -25.00
CA LEU A 71 6.11 10.05 -25.32
C LEU A 71 6.25 11.12 -26.41
N GLU A 72 5.28 11.27 -27.30
CA GLU A 72 5.22 12.41 -28.22
C GLU A 72 5.03 13.73 -27.47
N GLU A 73 4.18 13.75 -26.44
CA GLU A 73 3.99 14.91 -25.57
C GLU A 73 5.16 15.12 -24.60
N ASN A 74 5.89 14.05 -24.25
CA ASN A 74 6.96 14.04 -23.26
C ASN A 74 8.26 13.43 -23.83
N PRO A 75 8.85 13.99 -24.90
CA PRO A 75 9.99 13.38 -25.58
C PRO A 75 11.27 13.30 -24.72
N GLY A 76 11.29 14.05 -23.61
CA GLY A 76 12.35 14.06 -22.59
C GLY A 76 12.28 12.94 -21.55
N ASP A 77 11.24 12.10 -21.57
CA ASP A 77 11.11 10.98 -20.62
C ASP A 77 11.92 9.75 -21.06
N GLY A 78 13.19 9.71 -20.65
CA GLY A 78 14.08 8.61 -21.01
C GLY A 78 13.70 7.24 -20.44
N GLU A 79 12.99 7.18 -19.30
CA GLU A 79 12.51 5.91 -18.75
C GLU A 79 11.33 5.38 -19.56
N GLY A 80 10.38 6.25 -19.91
CA GLY A 80 9.27 5.88 -20.78
C GLY A 80 9.73 5.36 -22.14
N TRP A 81 10.76 5.96 -22.75
CA TRP A 81 11.36 5.47 -24.01
C TRP A 81 11.99 4.09 -23.87
N ARG A 82 12.74 3.81 -22.78
CA ARG A 82 13.32 2.48 -22.55
C ARG A 82 12.23 1.44 -22.29
N PHE A 83 11.22 1.81 -21.50
CA PHE A 83 10.09 0.94 -21.21
C PHE A 83 9.27 0.59 -22.46
N LEU A 84 9.08 1.53 -23.39
CA LEU A 84 8.46 1.25 -24.69
C LEU A 84 9.25 0.17 -25.47
N VAL A 85 10.58 0.27 -25.48
CA VAL A 85 11.47 -0.68 -26.15
C VAL A 85 11.44 -2.06 -25.48
N GLU A 86 11.50 -2.10 -24.15
CA GLU A 86 11.39 -3.32 -23.34
C GLU A 86 10.06 -4.04 -23.63
N MET A 87 8.95 -3.30 -23.50
CA MET A 87 7.60 -3.79 -23.72
C MET A 87 7.46 -4.41 -25.13
N ARG A 88 7.96 -3.73 -26.17
CA ARG A 88 7.89 -4.24 -27.55
C ARG A 88 8.83 -5.42 -27.80
N GLY A 89 10.00 -5.44 -27.17
CA GLY A 89 10.92 -6.58 -27.20
C GLY A 89 10.30 -7.83 -26.58
N LEU A 90 9.70 -7.70 -25.40
CA LEU A 90 9.02 -8.78 -24.68
C LEU A 90 7.83 -9.35 -25.47
N ALA A 91 6.98 -8.49 -26.05
CA ALA A 91 5.85 -8.95 -26.86
C ALA A 91 6.30 -9.84 -28.02
N ARG A 92 7.37 -9.45 -28.72
CA ARG A 92 7.96 -10.28 -29.80
C ARG A 92 8.54 -11.59 -29.30
N LEU A 93 9.23 -11.55 -28.16
CA LEU A 93 9.75 -12.77 -27.54
C LEU A 93 8.61 -13.72 -27.20
N LEU A 94 7.49 -13.22 -26.65
CA LEU A 94 6.32 -14.02 -26.32
C LEU A 94 5.68 -14.63 -27.58
N VAL A 95 5.49 -13.87 -28.66
CA VAL A 95 5.00 -14.41 -29.94
C VAL A 95 5.92 -15.53 -30.44
N LYS A 96 7.24 -15.36 -30.34
CA LYS A 96 8.22 -16.38 -30.75
C LYS A 96 8.17 -17.64 -29.88
N VAL A 97 7.90 -17.50 -28.58
CA VAL A 97 7.87 -18.61 -27.61
C VAL A 97 6.55 -19.39 -27.66
N VAL A 98 5.42 -18.69 -27.78
CA VAL A 98 4.10 -19.33 -27.81
C VAL A 98 3.80 -19.97 -29.17
N GLY A 99 4.48 -19.53 -30.23
CA GLY A 99 4.32 -20.05 -31.58
C GLY A 99 3.20 -19.34 -32.34
N GLU A 100 2.95 -19.76 -33.57
CA GLU A 100 1.94 -19.17 -34.49
C GLU A 100 0.50 -19.54 -34.12
N ASP A 101 0.18 -19.73 -32.83
CA ASP A 101 -1.22 -19.84 -32.42
C ASP A 101 -1.88 -18.47 -32.64
N GLU A 102 -2.60 -18.34 -33.76
CA GLU A 102 -3.16 -17.09 -34.27
C GLU A 102 -4.02 -16.39 -33.21
N ASP A 103 -4.72 -17.16 -32.37
CA ASP A 103 -5.61 -16.64 -31.33
C ASP A 103 -4.82 -15.94 -30.21
N PHE A 104 -3.62 -16.42 -29.87
CA PHE A 104 -2.78 -15.80 -28.82
C PHE A 104 -1.85 -14.73 -29.39
N ALA A 105 -1.37 -14.90 -30.63
CA ALA A 105 -0.47 -13.96 -31.26
C ALA A 105 -1.11 -12.57 -31.48
N GLY A 106 -2.42 -12.54 -31.78
CA GLY A 106 -3.17 -11.30 -31.96
C GLY A 106 -3.17 -10.38 -30.73
N ASP A 107 -3.11 -10.93 -29.52
CA ASP A 107 -3.08 -10.15 -28.27
C ASP A 107 -1.75 -9.39 -28.06
N PHE A 108 -0.69 -9.79 -28.77
CA PHE A 108 0.65 -9.19 -28.70
C PHE A 108 1.04 -8.43 -29.98
N GLU A 109 0.14 -8.34 -30.96
CA GLU A 109 0.34 -7.43 -32.08
C GLU A 109 0.39 -6.00 -31.55
N GLY A 110 1.48 -5.30 -31.84
CA GLY A 110 1.63 -3.91 -31.45
C GLY A 110 0.97 -2.96 -32.43
N HIS A 111 0.74 -1.74 -31.97
CA HIS A 111 0.23 -0.62 -32.73
C HIS A 111 1.09 -0.29 -33.95
N PHE A 112 2.41 -0.33 -33.78
CA PHE A 112 3.35 -0.03 -34.87
C PHE A 112 3.71 -1.26 -35.70
N THR A 113 3.91 -1.07 -37.00
CA THR A 113 4.81 -1.95 -37.77
C THR A 113 6.26 -1.78 -37.30
N GLU A 114 7.15 -2.70 -37.65
CA GLU A 114 8.57 -2.60 -37.25
C GLU A 114 9.24 -1.32 -37.77
N GLU A 115 8.99 -0.98 -39.03
CA GLU A 115 9.55 0.23 -39.65
C GLU A 115 9.02 1.49 -38.97
N GLU A 116 7.72 1.55 -38.69
CA GLU A 116 7.11 2.66 -37.96
C GLU A 116 7.65 2.78 -36.54
N PHE A 117 7.85 1.66 -35.84
CA PHE A 117 8.40 1.63 -34.49
C PHE A 117 9.83 2.19 -34.47
N LEU A 118 10.69 1.71 -35.37
CA LEU A 118 12.07 2.18 -35.47
C LEU A 118 12.15 3.67 -35.85
N ALA A 119 11.27 4.13 -36.74
CA ALA A 119 11.14 5.54 -37.08
C ALA A 119 10.59 6.38 -35.90
N PHE A 120 9.74 5.78 -35.05
CA PHE A 120 9.22 6.43 -33.85
C PHE A 120 10.32 6.66 -32.81
N LEU A 121 11.23 5.69 -32.61
CA LEU A 121 12.37 5.84 -31.69
C LEU A 121 13.30 7.01 -32.05
N ASP A 122 13.32 7.43 -33.32
CA ASP A 122 14.12 8.59 -33.77
C ASP A 122 13.60 9.93 -33.22
N ARG A 123 12.41 9.94 -32.62
CA ARG A 123 11.81 11.13 -32.00
C ARG A 123 12.27 11.34 -30.55
N SER A 124 12.95 10.38 -29.94
CA SER A 124 13.46 10.52 -28.57
C SER A 124 14.51 11.64 -28.48
N THR A 125 14.33 12.55 -27.52
CA THR A 125 15.34 13.57 -27.19
C THR A 125 16.10 13.24 -25.91
N ALA A 126 15.58 12.33 -25.09
CA ALA A 126 16.17 11.90 -23.83
C ALA A 126 17.25 10.82 -24.00
N VAL A 127 17.01 9.85 -24.89
CA VAL A 127 17.92 8.73 -25.15
C VAL A 127 18.24 8.74 -26.64
N ARG A 128 19.53 8.62 -26.98
CA ARG A 128 19.93 8.61 -28.39
C ARG A 128 19.23 7.46 -29.12
N PRO A 129 18.62 7.68 -30.30
CA PRO A 129 17.89 6.63 -31.01
C PRO A 129 18.71 5.37 -31.26
N ALA A 130 20.01 5.50 -31.56
CA ALA A 130 20.91 4.36 -31.74
C ALA A 130 21.06 3.48 -30.47
N VAL A 131 20.99 4.09 -29.27
CA VAL A 131 20.99 3.37 -27.99
C VAL A 131 19.65 2.63 -27.80
N LEU A 132 18.51 3.28 -28.09
CA LEU A 132 17.20 2.64 -28.01
C LEU A 132 17.08 1.45 -28.98
N ARG A 133 17.63 1.58 -30.19
CA ARG A 133 17.71 0.47 -31.16
C ARG A 133 18.59 -0.68 -30.65
N ALA A 134 19.71 -0.39 -29.97
CA ALA A 134 20.54 -1.42 -29.35
C ALA A 134 19.80 -2.16 -28.22
N TRP A 135 19.03 -1.45 -27.39
CA TRP A 135 18.13 -2.06 -26.40
C TRP A 135 17.07 -2.95 -27.07
N TYR A 136 16.50 -2.49 -28.18
CA TYR A 136 15.50 -3.25 -28.93
C TYR A 136 16.07 -4.57 -29.46
N VAL A 137 17.28 -4.53 -30.03
CA VAL A 137 18.02 -5.73 -30.46
C VAL A 137 18.36 -6.61 -29.26
N CYS A 138 18.76 -6.03 -28.12
CA CYS A 138 19.03 -6.78 -26.89
C CYS A 138 17.85 -7.65 -26.46
N HIS A 139 16.63 -7.11 -26.47
CA HIS A 139 15.44 -7.87 -26.08
C HIS A 139 14.99 -8.91 -27.12
N GLN A 140 15.33 -8.73 -28.40
CA GLN A 140 14.95 -9.66 -29.47
C GLN A 140 15.95 -10.79 -29.68
N ASP A 141 17.22 -10.42 -29.77
CA ASP A 141 18.31 -11.28 -30.23
C ASP A 141 19.28 -11.64 -29.09
N GLY A 142 19.11 -11.03 -27.91
CA GLY A 142 19.88 -11.28 -26.71
C GLY A 142 20.98 -10.25 -26.44
N LEU A 143 21.57 -10.34 -25.24
CA LEU A 143 22.52 -9.38 -24.70
C LEU A 143 23.71 -9.09 -25.64
N GLU A 144 24.34 -10.12 -26.19
CA GLU A 144 25.53 -9.96 -27.03
C GLU A 144 25.24 -9.18 -28.32
N ALA A 145 24.07 -9.39 -28.94
CA ALA A 145 23.67 -8.65 -30.14
C ALA A 145 23.42 -7.17 -29.82
N GLY A 146 22.74 -6.89 -28.71
CA GLY A 146 22.52 -5.54 -28.21
C GLY A 146 23.83 -4.81 -27.90
N LEU A 147 24.77 -5.47 -27.20
CA LEU A 147 26.08 -4.91 -26.88
C LEU A 147 26.94 -4.67 -28.12
N ALA A 148 26.91 -5.57 -29.11
CA ALA A 148 27.61 -5.39 -30.38
C ALA A 148 27.06 -4.18 -31.14
N MET A 149 25.74 -3.99 -31.15
CA MET A 149 25.11 -2.81 -31.74
C MET A 149 25.47 -1.54 -30.96
N LEU A 150 25.43 -1.57 -29.63
CA LEU A 150 25.78 -0.43 -28.78
C LEU A 150 27.23 0.00 -29.01
N ALA A 151 28.16 -0.95 -29.16
CA ALA A 151 29.58 -0.67 -29.43
C ALA A 151 29.82 0.05 -30.77
N SER A 152 28.87 -0.03 -31.72
CA SER A 152 28.92 0.71 -32.99
C SER A 152 28.46 2.17 -32.86
N VAL A 153 27.86 2.55 -31.74
CA VAL A 153 27.40 3.91 -31.49
C VAL A 153 28.58 4.78 -31.05
N GLU A 154 28.92 5.81 -31.83
CA GLU A 154 30.00 6.74 -31.49
C GLU A 154 29.75 7.39 -30.13
N ALA A 155 30.75 7.33 -29.24
CA ALA A 155 30.64 7.77 -27.85
C ALA A 155 29.46 7.13 -27.09
N ALA A 156 29.15 5.84 -27.34
CA ALA A 156 28.16 5.08 -26.58
C ALA A 156 28.33 5.34 -25.07
N PRO A 157 27.26 5.65 -24.33
CA PRO A 157 27.42 5.96 -22.92
C PRO A 157 27.80 4.64 -22.23
N LEU A 158 28.98 4.58 -21.59
CA LEU A 158 29.43 3.40 -20.83
C LEU A 158 28.37 2.92 -19.82
N ILE A 159 27.52 3.84 -19.36
CA ILE A 159 26.43 3.56 -18.44
C ILE A 159 25.30 2.72 -19.07
N GLU A 160 25.03 2.87 -20.37
CA GLU A 160 24.03 2.05 -21.07
C GLU A 160 24.57 0.63 -21.29
N GLU A 161 25.87 0.47 -21.52
CA GLU A 161 26.51 -0.85 -21.56
C GLU A 161 26.33 -1.57 -20.21
N ALA A 162 26.60 -0.86 -19.11
CA ALA A 162 26.47 -1.39 -17.76
C ALA A 162 25.03 -1.79 -17.43
N ARG A 163 24.04 -0.96 -17.80
CA ARG A 163 22.61 -1.25 -17.61
C ARG A 163 22.16 -2.46 -18.43
N MET A 164 22.54 -2.56 -19.72
CA MET A 164 22.23 -3.73 -20.55
C MET A 164 22.78 -5.02 -19.95
N ARG A 165 24.02 -5.00 -19.46
CA ARG A 165 24.61 -6.16 -18.79
C ARG A 165 23.85 -6.55 -17.53
N ARG A 166 23.46 -5.57 -16.70
CA ARG A 166 22.64 -5.82 -15.51
C ARG A 166 21.31 -6.48 -15.87
N GLU A 167 20.57 -5.91 -16.83
CA GLU A 167 19.28 -6.45 -17.28
C GLU A 167 19.40 -7.83 -17.95
N GLY A 168 20.51 -8.08 -18.66
CA GLY A 168 20.83 -9.37 -19.24
C GLY A 168 21.34 -10.42 -18.24
N GLY A 169 21.45 -10.08 -16.95
CA GLY A 169 21.93 -10.98 -15.90
C GLY A 169 23.45 -11.17 -15.84
N ASP A 170 24.24 -10.42 -16.62
CA ASP A 170 25.70 -10.39 -16.55
C ASP A 170 26.17 -9.43 -15.45
N VAL A 171 25.98 -9.85 -14.20
CA VAL A 171 26.30 -9.03 -13.01
C VAL A 171 27.77 -8.62 -12.95
N ARG A 172 28.69 -9.54 -13.28
CA ARG A 172 30.14 -9.25 -13.26
C ARG A 172 30.52 -8.25 -14.35
N GLY A 173 30.04 -8.46 -15.57
CA GLY A 173 30.30 -7.50 -16.65
C GLY A 173 29.66 -6.14 -16.38
N ALA A 174 28.49 -6.11 -15.73
CA ALA A 174 27.86 -4.86 -15.29
C ALA A 174 28.73 -4.10 -14.28
N LEU A 175 29.25 -4.78 -13.25
CA LEU A 175 30.18 -4.21 -12.28
C LEU A 175 31.43 -3.63 -12.97
N ASP A 176 32.06 -4.40 -13.86
CA ASP A 176 33.24 -3.94 -14.60
C ASP A 176 32.93 -2.73 -15.51
N ALA A 177 31.74 -2.69 -16.12
CA ALA A 177 31.29 -1.57 -16.91
C ALA A 177 31.03 -0.32 -16.05
N TYR A 178 30.38 -0.44 -14.89
CA TYR A 178 30.19 0.69 -13.97
C TYR A 178 31.51 1.20 -13.39
N GLU A 179 32.51 0.34 -13.16
CA GLU A 179 33.85 0.77 -12.75
C GLU A 179 34.55 1.56 -13.87
N ARG A 180 34.35 1.18 -15.14
CA ARG A 180 34.80 1.98 -16.29
C ARG A 180 34.08 3.34 -16.35
N VAL A 181 32.78 3.38 -16.03
CA VAL A 181 32.05 4.65 -15.89
C VAL A 181 32.71 5.53 -14.83
N LEU A 182 33.02 5.00 -13.64
CA LEU A 182 33.68 5.76 -12.57
C LEU A 182 35.13 6.15 -12.91
N ALA A 183 35.83 5.38 -13.72
CA ALA A 183 37.15 5.75 -14.21
C ALA A 183 37.09 6.93 -15.19
N ALA A 184 36.06 7.00 -16.03
CA ALA A 184 35.83 8.08 -16.98
C ALA A 184 35.20 9.32 -16.33
N ASP A 185 34.27 9.11 -15.40
CA ASP A 185 33.57 10.13 -14.61
C ASP A 185 33.57 9.73 -13.13
N PRO A 186 34.62 10.11 -12.37
CA PRO A 186 34.68 9.89 -10.94
C PRO A 186 33.62 10.66 -10.14
N GLY A 187 32.73 11.44 -10.77
CA GLY A 187 31.62 12.12 -10.13
C GLY A 187 30.31 11.35 -10.16
N SER A 188 30.19 10.28 -10.96
CA SER A 188 28.91 9.59 -11.21
C SER A 188 28.35 8.88 -9.96
N ASP A 189 27.35 9.49 -9.33
CA ASP A 189 26.62 8.87 -8.20
C ASP A 189 25.77 7.68 -8.65
N GLU A 190 25.23 7.72 -9.88
CA GLU A 190 24.47 6.62 -10.45
C GLU A 190 25.31 5.33 -10.54
N ALA A 191 26.56 5.43 -11.03
CA ALA A 191 27.44 4.26 -11.13
C ALA A 191 27.82 3.71 -9.75
N ARG A 192 28.01 4.57 -8.74
CA ARG A 192 28.28 4.13 -7.36
C ARG A 192 27.10 3.39 -6.75
N LEU A 193 25.90 3.94 -6.92
CA LEU A 193 24.67 3.31 -6.43
C LEU A 193 24.49 1.94 -7.08
N ALA A 194 24.59 1.87 -8.41
CA ALA A 194 24.45 0.61 -9.13
C ALA A 194 25.49 -0.45 -8.72
N ILE A 195 26.75 -0.05 -8.46
CA ILE A 195 27.77 -0.95 -7.90
C ILE A 195 27.34 -1.48 -6.53
N LEU A 196 26.83 -0.62 -5.64
CA LEU A 196 26.39 -1.06 -4.31
C LEU A 196 25.19 -2.00 -4.38
N GLU A 197 24.21 -1.70 -5.23
CA GLU A 197 23.04 -2.56 -5.47
C GLU A 197 23.47 -3.93 -5.97
N LEU A 198 24.31 -4.01 -7.00
CA LEU A 198 24.82 -5.28 -7.53
C LEU A 198 25.61 -6.08 -6.48
N LEU A 199 26.38 -5.40 -5.62
CA LEU A 199 27.11 -6.06 -4.54
C LEU A 199 26.17 -6.61 -3.45
N VAL A 200 25.06 -5.93 -3.17
CA VAL A 200 24.03 -6.39 -2.23
C VAL A 200 23.23 -7.55 -2.83
N GLU A 201 22.81 -7.44 -4.10
CA GLU A 201 22.10 -8.50 -4.85
C GLU A 201 22.91 -9.81 -4.89
N GLU A 202 24.23 -9.74 -5.05
CA GLU A 202 25.14 -10.89 -5.01
C GLU A 202 25.47 -11.38 -3.59
N GLY A 203 24.93 -10.74 -2.55
CA GLY A 203 25.25 -11.04 -1.15
C GLY A 203 26.69 -10.69 -0.74
N ASN A 204 27.41 -9.90 -1.53
CA ASN A 204 28.78 -9.47 -1.26
C ASN A 204 28.84 -8.25 -0.32
N PHE A 205 28.23 -8.39 0.86
CA PHE A 205 28.14 -7.34 1.88
C PHE A 205 29.50 -6.87 2.41
N VAL A 206 30.54 -7.72 2.31
CA VAL A 206 31.92 -7.37 2.72
C VAL A 206 32.48 -6.28 1.81
N GLU A 207 32.34 -6.44 0.50
CA GLU A 207 32.81 -5.48 -0.48
C GLU A 207 31.92 -4.22 -0.49
N ALA A 208 30.59 -4.37 -0.44
CA ALA A 208 29.66 -3.24 -0.34
C ALA A 208 30.01 -2.33 0.85
N ARG A 209 30.30 -2.93 2.00
CA ARG A 209 30.80 -2.21 3.18
C ARG A 209 32.13 -1.50 2.90
N ARG A 210 33.10 -2.19 2.30
CA ARG A 210 34.41 -1.60 1.99
C ARG A 210 34.25 -0.35 1.11
N ARG A 211 33.29 -0.38 0.17
CA ARG A 211 32.94 0.78 -0.65
C ARG A 211 32.31 1.89 0.18
N LEU A 212 31.38 1.57 1.09
CA LEU A 212 30.75 2.54 1.99
C LEU A 212 31.70 3.22 2.99
N ASP A 213 32.92 2.71 3.19
CA ASP A 213 33.97 3.42 3.94
C ASP A 213 34.49 4.66 3.17
N ASP A 214 34.24 4.76 1.85
CA ASP A 214 34.45 5.98 1.05
C ASP A 214 33.22 6.91 1.16
N PRO A 215 33.37 8.17 1.62
CA PRO A 215 32.26 9.12 1.76
C PRO A 215 31.46 9.36 0.48
N ARG A 216 32.06 9.15 -0.70
CA ARG A 216 31.38 9.32 -1.99
C ARG A 216 30.38 8.21 -2.26
N TYR A 217 30.72 6.96 -1.90
CA TYR A 217 29.78 5.84 -1.97
C TYR A 217 28.70 5.97 -0.90
N LEU A 218 29.06 6.40 0.31
CA LEU A 218 28.07 6.66 1.35
C LEU A 218 27.07 7.75 0.95
N GLY A 219 27.52 8.80 0.27
CA GLY A 219 26.66 9.87 -0.23
C GLY A 219 25.75 9.46 -1.39
N ALA A 220 26.17 8.46 -2.18
CA ALA A 220 25.41 7.93 -3.32
C ALA A 220 24.49 6.75 -2.95
N ALA A 221 24.71 6.10 -1.81
CA ALA A 221 23.95 4.92 -1.39
C ALA A 221 22.46 5.25 -1.16
N SER A 222 21.58 4.39 -1.66
CA SER A 222 20.16 4.44 -1.33
C SER A 222 19.93 3.97 0.11
N ASP A 223 18.79 4.35 0.69
CA ASP A 223 18.42 3.90 2.03
C ASP A 223 18.28 2.36 2.10
N ALA A 224 17.72 1.73 1.05
CA ALA A 224 17.62 0.27 0.93
C ALA A 224 18.98 -0.43 1.05
N VAL A 225 19.97 0.02 0.27
CA VAL A 225 21.34 -0.52 0.32
C VAL A 225 21.95 -0.36 1.71
N LEU A 226 21.72 0.77 2.38
CA LEU A 226 22.22 0.99 3.73
C LEU A 226 21.56 0.03 4.73
N VAL A 227 20.24 -0.19 4.62
CA VAL A 227 19.50 -1.15 5.43
C VAL A 227 20.13 -2.54 5.30
N ASP A 228 20.26 -3.07 4.09
CA ASP A 228 20.78 -4.41 3.83
C ASP A 228 22.20 -4.60 4.37
N VAL A 229 23.09 -3.62 4.13
CA VAL A 229 24.47 -3.67 4.64
C VAL A 229 24.52 -3.59 6.18
N TYR A 230 23.60 -2.87 6.83
CA TYR A 230 23.56 -2.82 8.30
C TYR A 230 22.97 -4.11 8.90
N VAL A 231 21.95 -4.69 8.27
CA VAL A 231 21.33 -5.97 8.68
C VAL A 231 22.35 -7.09 8.61
N ALA A 232 23.02 -7.26 7.48
CA ALA A 232 24.06 -8.29 7.28
C ALA A 232 25.23 -8.20 8.28
N ARG A 233 25.33 -7.12 9.06
CA ARG A 233 26.34 -6.88 10.10
C ARG A 233 25.80 -6.95 11.52
N GLY A 234 24.51 -7.23 11.72
CA GLY A 234 23.84 -7.15 13.01
C GLY A 234 23.82 -5.73 13.61
N LYS A 235 23.93 -4.68 12.77
CA LYS A 235 23.96 -3.28 13.18
C LYS A 235 22.56 -2.65 13.17
N TYR A 236 21.60 -3.28 13.84
CA TYR A 236 20.19 -2.90 13.76
C TYR A 236 19.89 -1.45 14.18
N LEU A 237 20.63 -0.87 15.14
CA LEU A 237 20.42 0.54 15.52
C LEU A 237 20.81 1.52 14.40
N ALA A 238 21.83 1.20 13.60
CA ALA A 238 22.27 2.03 12.48
C ALA A 238 21.32 1.94 11.27
N MET A 239 20.57 0.84 11.17
CA MET A 239 19.56 0.60 10.14
C MET A 239 18.28 1.43 10.34
N ILE A 240 17.94 1.82 11.57
CA ILE A 240 16.65 2.49 11.84
C ILE A 240 16.48 3.79 11.03
N PRO A 241 17.44 4.74 11.00
CA PRO A 241 17.25 5.97 10.23
C PRO A 241 17.03 5.77 8.72
N PRO A 242 17.85 5.00 7.97
CA PRO A 242 17.58 4.76 6.55
C PRO A 242 16.25 4.02 6.35
N LEU A 243 15.93 3.01 7.15
CA LEU A 243 14.67 2.27 7.04
C LEU A 243 13.44 3.19 7.20
N VAL A 244 13.48 4.12 8.16
CA VAL A 244 12.38 5.08 8.37
C VAL A 244 12.31 6.10 7.24
N ARG A 245 13.46 6.55 6.69
CA ARG A 245 13.46 7.46 5.54
C ARG A 245 12.91 6.76 4.29
N GLU A 246 13.27 5.50 4.08
CA GLU A 246 12.76 4.69 2.99
C GLU A 246 11.25 4.49 3.09
N ASP A 247 10.74 4.09 4.27
CA ASP A 247 9.30 3.97 4.54
C ASP A 247 8.55 5.28 4.19
N LEU A 248 9.05 6.41 4.70
CA LEU A 248 8.44 7.71 4.45
C LEU A 248 8.58 8.18 2.98
N ALA A 249 9.68 7.84 2.31
CA ALA A 249 9.90 8.17 0.90
C ALA A 249 9.03 7.32 -0.03
N GLY A 250 8.73 6.06 0.35
CA GLY A 250 7.82 5.17 -0.36
C GLY A 250 6.36 5.61 -0.30
N MET A 251 5.98 6.45 0.68
CA MET A 251 4.62 6.98 0.80
C MET A 251 4.33 8.04 -0.26
N ARG A 252 3.75 7.61 -1.39
CA ARG A 252 3.25 8.53 -2.43
C ARG A 252 2.23 9.51 -1.81
N PRO A 253 2.35 10.83 -2.01
CA PRO A 253 1.46 11.81 -1.36
C PRO A 253 -0.03 11.54 -1.57
N LEU A 254 -0.42 11.11 -2.77
CA LEU A 254 -1.82 10.81 -3.09
C LEU A 254 -2.35 9.59 -2.31
N THR A 255 -1.52 8.55 -2.15
CA THR A 255 -1.87 7.35 -1.38
C THR A 255 -2.00 7.66 0.11
N LEU A 256 -1.11 8.51 0.66
CA LEU A 256 -1.20 9.00 2.03
C LEU A 256 -2.47 9.83 2.24
N VAL A 257 -2.82 10.72 1.29
CA VAL A 257 -4.07 11.48 1.36
C VAL A 257 -5.29 10.55 1.36
N ALA A 258 -5.31 9.53 0.50
CA ALA A 258 -6.39 8.54 0.48
C ALA A 258 -6.48 7.75 1.81
N ALA A 259 -5.35 7.33 2.37
CA ALA A 259 -5.27 6.66 3.67
C ALA A 259 -5.76 7.57 4.81
N LEU A 260 -5.37 8.85 4.81
CA LEU A 260 -5.84 9.84 5.78
C LEU A 260 -7.35 10.12 5.64
N VAL A 261 -7.88 10.19 4.42
CA VAL A 261 -9.31 10.41 4.17
C VAL A 261 -10.14 9.20 4.63
N ALA A 262 -9.74 7.99 4.27
CA ALA A 262 -10.38 6.75 4.73
C ALA A 262 -10.28 6.59 6.25
N GLY A 263 -9.09 6.87 6.81
CA GLY A 263 -8.83 6.86 8.25
C GLY A 263 -9.65 7.91 8.99
N ALA A 264 -9.80 9.13 8.45
CA ALA A 264 -10.64 10.17 9.03
C ALA A 264 -12.12 9.76 9.10
N ALA A 265 -12.60 9.00 8.11
CA ALA A 265 -13.96 8.48 8.12
C ALA A 265 -14.19 7.49 9.28
N TRP A 266 -13.21 6.60 9.54
CA TRP A 266 -13.23 5.73 10.73
C TRP A 266 -13.01 6.48 12.04
N PHE A 267 -12.15 7.50 12.06
CA PHE A 267 -11.92 8.35 13.22
C PHE A 267 -13.23 9.02 13.66
N LEU A 268 -14.00 9.58 12.72
CA LEU A 268 -15.31 10.17 12.99
C LEU A 268 -16.32 9.12 13.48
N LEU A 269 -16.33 7.92 12.87
CA LEU A 269 -17.15 6.80 13.34
C LEU A 269 -16.80 6.37 14.77
N ALA A 270 -15.52 6.26 15.11
CA ALA A 270 -15.04 5.88 16.43
C ALA A 270 -15.40 6.96 17.48
N LEU A 271 -15.22 8.24 17.15
CA LEU A 271 -15.63 9.35 18.00
C LEU A 271 -17.15 9.38 18.23
N HIS A 272 -17.93 9.00 17.21
CA HIS A 272 -19.39 8.95 17.29
C HIS A 272 -19.89 7.74 18.06
N LEU A 273 -19.29 6.57 17.81
CA LEU A 273 -19.50 5.33 18.56
C LEU A 273 -19.18 5.56 20.04
N GLY A 274 -18.09 6.29 20.31
CA GLY A 274 -17.56 6.60 21.63
C GLY A 274 -18.29 7.70 22.41
N TRP A 275 -19.29 8.36 21.83
CA TRP A 275 -20.03 9.48 22.46
C TRP A 275 -19.15 10.69 22.82
N SER A 276 -18.19 11.01 21.94
CA SER A 276 -17.15 12.02 22.19
C SER A 276 -17.64 13.42 22.53
N TRP A 277 -18.86 13.80 22.14
CA TRP A 277 -19.46 15.10 22.52
C TRP A 277 -19.76 15.20 24.03
N LYS A 278 -19.79 14.09 24.77
CA LYS A 278 -19.90 14.07 26.23
C LYS A 278 -18.54 13.98 26.93
N TRP A 279 -17.45 13.78 26.18
CA TRP A 279 -16.14 13.64 26.78
C TRP A 279 -15.62 14.97 27.35
N PRO A 280 -14.87 14.92 28.47
CA PRO A 280 -14.15 16.10 28.93
C PRO A 280 -13.15 16.56 27.86
N VAL A 281 -12.84 17.86 27.82
CA VAL A 281 -11.90 18.46 26.84
C VAL A 281 -10.59 17.68 26.74
N ARG A 282 -10.04 17.25 27.89
CA ARG A 282 -8.80 16.47 27.94
C ARG A 282 -8.89 15.18 27.11
N ALA A 283 -9.98 14.42 27.24
CA ALA A 283 -10.17 13.18 26.49
C ALA A 283 -10.35 13.44 24.97
N ARG A 284 -10.96 14.58 24.59
CA ARG A 284 -11.05 14.99 23.18
C ARG A 284 -9.69 15.30 22.57
N VAL A 285 -8.73 15.80 23.35
CA VAL A 285 -7.34 16.03 22.90
C VAL A 285 -6.55 14.72 22.80
N LEU A 286 -6.87 13.72 23.64
CA LEU A 286 -6.20 12.42 23.56
C LEU A 286 -6.55 11.64 22.28
N ALA A 287 -7.73 11.87 21.69
CA ALA A 287 -8.12 11.18 20.46
C ALA A 287 -7.17 11.41 19.27
N PRO A 288 -6.88 12.66 18.83
CA PRO A 288 -5.90 12.90 17.78
C PRO A 288 -4.48 12.50 18.20
N ALA A 289 -4.11 12.65 19.49
CA ALA A 289 -2.81 12.18 19.98
C ALA A 289 -2.66 10.65 19.86
N ALA A 290 -3.71 9.88 20.16
CA ALA A 290 -3.75 8.44 19.98
C ALA A 290 -3.59 8.05 18.52
N LEU A 291 -4.25 8.75 17.61
CA LEU A 291 -4.11 8.53 16.17
C LEU A 291 -2.65 8.73 15.71
N VAL A 292 -2.00 9.81 16.15
CA VAL A 292 -0.60 10.09 15.82
C VAL A 292 0.34 9.03 16.41
N LEU A 293 0.15 8.65 17.67
CA LEU A 293 0.92 7.56 18.30
C LEU A 293 0.74 6.24 17.55
N GLY A 294 -0.48 5.96 17.09
CA GLY A 294 -0.79 4.84 16.22
C GLY A 294 0.05 4.85 14.94
N PHE A 295 0.03 5.98 14.22
CA PHE A 295 0.79 6.14 12.98
C PHE A 295 2.29 5.92 13.19
N VAL A 296 2.85 6.51 14.25
CA VAL A 296 4.27 6.31 14.62
C VAL A 296 4.56 4.87 15.02
N SER A 297 3.59 4.16 15.59
CA SER A 297 3.78 2.76 16.01
C SER A 297 3.93 1.79 14.82
N ALA A 298 3.36 2.10 13.66
CA ALA A 298 3.60 1.35 12.42
C ALA A 298 5.06 1.48 11.95
N THR A 299 5.57 2.71 11.81
CA THR A 299 6.98 2.95 11.48
C THR A 299 7.93 2.36 12.53
N ALA A 300 7.57 2.39 13.82
CA ALA A 300 8.36 1.75 14.88
C ALA A 300 8.32 0.20 14.83
N CYS A 301 7.36 -0.38 14.13
CA CYS A 301 7.27 -1.82 13.91
C CYS A 301 8.28 -2.31 12.87
N LEU A 302 8.63 -1.48 11.88
CA LEU A 302 9.53 -1.86 10.78
C LEU A 302 10.91 -2.36 11.23
N PRO A 303 11.64 -1.70 12.15
CA PRO A 303 12.91 -2.26 12.64
C PRO A 303 12.74 -3.62 13.31
N VAL A 304 11.60 -3.85 13.98
CA VAL A 304 11.31 -5.13 14.64
C VAL A 304 11.04 -6.22 13.59
N VAL A 305 10.38 -5.89 12.48
CA VAL A 305 10.19 -6.78 11.32
C VAL A 305 11.55 -7.21 10.79
N VAL A 306 12.41 -6.26 10.45
CA VAL A 306 13.71 -6.56 9.83
C VAL A 306 14.63 -7.37 10.77
N ILE A 307 14.65 -7.03 12.07
CA ILE A 307 15.40 -7.83 13.06
C ILE A 307 14.88 -9.26 13.14
N GLN A 308 13.56 -9.42 13.13
CA GLN A 308 12.95 -10.74 13.22
C GLN A 308 13.27 -11.59 11.99
N ASP A 309 13.14 -11.03 10.79
CA ASP A 309 13.35 -11.75 9.53
C ASP A 309 14.82 -12.18 9.37
N ASP A 310 15.77 -11.30 9.71
CA ASP A 310 17.20 -11.62 9.76
C ASP A 310 17.52 -12.73 10.79
N LEU A 311 16.95 -12.66 12.00
CA LEU A 311 17.13 -13.71 13.02
C LEU A 311 16.49 -15.04 12.63
N MET A 312 15.45 -15.01 11.79
CA MET A 312 14.82 -16.20 11.24
C MET A 312 15.56 -16.74 10.00
N GLY A 313 16.56 -16.01 9.49
CA GLY A 313 17.44 -16.44 8.41
C GLY A 313 16.79 -16.38 7.02
N ASP A 314 15.96 -15.35 6.77
CA ASP A 314 15.25 -15.14 5.50
C ASP A 314 14.53 -16.39 5.00
N ILE A 315 13.99 -17.17 5.93
CA ILE A 315 13.15 -18.31 5.61
C ILE A 315 11.84 -17.73 5.09
N GLY A 316 11.78 -17.50 3.78
CA GLY A 316 10.61 -16.96 3.11
C GLY A 316 9.35 -17.79 3.40
N PRO A 317 8.17 -17.22 3.09
CA PRO A 317 6.96 -18.03 2.99
C PRO A 317 7.27 -19.24 2.10
N HIS A 318 6.63 -20.38 2.36
CA HIS A 318 6.72 -21.65 1.60
C HIS A 318 7.53 -22.80 2.23
N THR A 319 8.12 -22.65 3.42
CA THR A 319 8.76 -23.80 4.07
C THR A 319 7.76 -24.84 4.58
N SER A 320 6.83 -24.44 5.45
CA SER A 320 5.75 -25.31 5.92
C SER A 320 4.55 -24.52 6.44
N ILE A 321 3.36 -25.12 6.39
CA ILE A 321 2.12 -24.55 6.93
C ILE A 321 2.27 -24.19 8.41
N ALA A 322 2.92 -25.05 9.20
CA ALA A 322 3.13 -24.82 10.62
C ALA A 322 4.08 -23.64 10.89
N PHE A 323 5.13 -23.50 10.08
CA PHE A 323 6.04 -22.37 10.15
C PHE A 323 5.33 -21.07 9.78
N ASN A 324 4.59 -21.04 8.67
CA ASN A 324 3.82 -19.87 8.24
C ASN A 324 2.78 -19.45 9.29
N LEU A 325 2.08 -20.42 9.91
CA LEU A 325 1.16 -20.13 11.01
C LEU A 325 1.89 -19.51 12.21
N LEU A 326 3.04 -20.09 12.60
CA LEU A 326 3.83 -19.55 13.71
C LEU A 326 4.38 -18.16 13.39
N TYR A 327 4.81 -17.93 12.14
CA TYR A 327 5.26 -16.64 11.64
C TYR A 327 4.13 -15.60 11.69
N CYS A 328 2.92 -15.93 11.24
CA CYS A 328 1.81 -14.98 11.34
C CYS A 328 1.38 -14.73 12.79
N LEU A 329 1.40 -15.74 13.67
CA LEU A 329 1.05 -15.60 15.08
C LEU A 329 2.08 -14.79 15.88
N ALA A 330 3.32 -15.24 15.88
CA ALA A 330 4.39 -14.65 16.69
C ALA A 330 5.08 -13.49 15.97
N GLY A 331 5.20 -13.59 14.65
CA GLY A 331 5.92 -12.62 13.83
C GLY A 331 5.08 -11.43 13.39
N ILE A 332 3.80 -11.63 13.04
CA ILE A 332 2.92 -10.52 12.65
C ILE A 332 2.02 -10.11 13.82
N GLY A 333 1.13 -11.00 14.25
CA GLY A 333 0.11 -10.69 15.26
C GLY A 333 0.69 -10.22 16.60
N LEU A 334 1.64 -10.96 17.17
CA LEU A 334 2.25 -10.61 18.46
C LEU A 334 3.08 -9.33 18.34
N ARG A 335 3.98 -9.27 17.36
CA ARG A 335 4.85 -8.13 17.11
C ARG A 335 4.06 -6.83 17.01
N GLU A 336 3.08 -6.78 16.12
CA GLU A 336 2.37 -5.55 15.85
C GLU A 336 1.48 -5.13 17.02
N GLU A 337 0.72 -6.04 17.62
CA GLU A 337 -0.16 -5.67 18.74
C GLU A 337 0.65 -5.26 19.97
N LEU A 338 1.82 -5.85 20.22
CA LEU A 338 2.72 -5.39 21.29
C LEU A 338 3.25 -3.98 21.04
N VAL A 339 3.68 -3.68 19.81
CA VAL A 339 4.15 -2.33 19.46
C VAL A 339 3.00 -1.32 19.58
N LYS A 340 1.81 -1.63 19.07
CA LYS A 340 0.63 -0.76 19.24
C LYS A 340 0.30 -0.52 20.71
N LEU A 341 0.33 -1.56 21.56
CA LEU A 341 0.10 -1.43 23.01
C LEU A 341 1.20 -0.62 23.72
N LEU A 342 2.46 -0.74 23.30
CA LEU A 342 3.56 0.10 23.78
C LEU A 342 3.24 1.59 23.53
N PHE A 343 2.62 1.91 22.41
CA PHE A 343 2.18 3.26 22.07
C PHE A 343 0.84 3.68 22.69
N VAL A 344 0.10 2.75 23.33
CA VAL A 344 -1.00 3.08 24.24
C VAL A 344 -0.48 3.55 25.61
N LEU A 345 0.69 3.07 26.05
CA LEU A 345 1.23 3.38 27.39
C LEU A 345 1.43 4.89 27.67
N PRO A 346 1.90 5.73 26.73
CA PRO A 346 1.96 7.18 26.94
C PRO A 346 0.61 7.82 27.30
N LEU A 347 -0.50 7.22 26.85
CA LEU A 347 -1.86 7.67 27.15
C LEU A 347 -2.38 7.12 28.48
N ALA A 348 -1.81 6.01 28.96
CA ALA A 348 -2.29 5.29 30.13
C ALA A 348 -2.48 6.16 31.39
N PRO A 349 -1.58 7.11 31.74
CA PRO A 349 -1.79 7.98 32.90
C PRO A 349 -3.12 8.75 32.83
N PHE A 350 -3.57 9.13 31.64
CA PHE A 350 -4.84 9.82 31.46
C PHE A 350 -6.02 8.85 31.41
N LEU A 351 -5.86 7.72 30.70
CA LEU A 351 -6.91 6.73 30.50
C LEU A 351 -7.32 6.05 31.82
N VAL A 352 -6.38 5.71 32.72
CA VAL A 352 -6.71 5.08 34.01
C VAL A 352 -7.58 5.98 34.90
N ARG A 353 -7.52 7.31 34.71
CA ARG A 353 -8.32 8.30 35.45
C ARG A 353 -9.70 8.51 34.84
N MET A 354 -9.95 8.01 33.63
CA MET A 354 -11.26 8.11 32.99
C MET A 354 -12.25 7.14 33.63
N LYS A 355 -13.47 7.64 33.84
CA LYS A 355 -14.60 6.85 34.37
C LYS A 355 -15.42 6.20 33.26
N ASP A 356 -15.34 6.73 32.04
CA ASP A 356 -16.06 6.27 30.88
C ASP A 356 -15.24 5.18 30.16
N ASP A 357 -15.64 3.92 30.36
CA ASP A 357 -15.04 2.74 29.74
C ASP A 357 -15.11 2.79 28.21
N LEU A 358 -16.18 3.34 27.64
CA LEU A 358 -16.36 3.43 26.20
C LEU A 358 -15.40 4.47 25.61
N ALA A 359 -15.13 5.55 26.33
CA ALA A 359 -14.12 6.53 25.94
C ALA A 359 -12.70 5.94 26.00
N VAL A 360 -12.39 5.13 27.01
CA VAL A 360 -11.11 4.40 27.09
C VAL A 360 -10.95 3.44 25.91
N LEU A 361 -11.97 2.62 25.64
CA LEU A 361 -12.00 1.72 24.48
C LEU A 361 -11.75 2.51 23.20
N SER A 362 -12.53 3.57 22.96
CA SER A 362 -12.44 4.37 21.73
C SER A 362 -11.08 5.03 21.55
N ILE A 363 -10.47 5.58 22.61
CA ILE A 363 -9.14 6.22 22.48
C ILE A 363 -8.05 5.17 22.23
N ALA A 364 -8.11 3.99 22.87
CA ALA A 364 -7.18 2.90 22.55
C ALA A 364 -7.34 2.42 21.10
N SER A 365 -8.58 2.30 20.62
CA SER A 365 -8.88 1.94 19.23
C SER A 365 -8.27 2.90 18.23
N LEU A 366 -8.17 4.20 18.55
CA LEU A 366 -7.56 5.19 17.68
C LEU A 366 -6.04 5.01 17.51
N VAL A 367 -5.34 4.35 18.44
CA VAL A 367 -3.94 3.94 18.22
C VAL A 367 -3.88 2.86 17.13
N GLY A 368 -4.75 1.86 17.18
CA GLY A 368 -4.84 0.84 16.12
C GLY A 368 -5.22 1.44 14.77
N LEU A 369 -6.15 2.41 14.75
CA LEU A 369 -6.51 3.13 13.53
C LEU A 369 -5.34 3.93 12.95
N GLY A 370 -4.53 4.58 13.80
CA GLY A 370 -3.35 5.31 13.35
C GLY A 370 -2.33 4.39 12.67
N PHE A 371 -2.10 3.20 13.24
CA PHE A 371 -1.25 2.17 12.64
C PHE A 371 -1.77 1.78 11.26
N ALA A 372 -3.07 1.50 11.16
CA ALA A 372 -3.70 1.13 9.89
C ALA A 372 -3.61 2.22 8.82
N ILE A 373 -3.62 3.52 9.18
CA ILE A 373 -3.46 4.61 8.22
C ILE A 373 -2.07 4.57 7.58
N ASN A 374 -1.02 4.39 8.39
CA ASN A 374 0.35 4.31 7.91
C ASN A 374 0.52 3.10 6.98
N GLU A 375 0.12 1.92 7.45
CA GLU A 375 0.23 0.67 6.69
C GLU A 375 -0.59 0.72 5.39
N ASN A 376 -1.82 1.22 5.44
CA ASN A 376 -2.68 1.33 4.26
C ASN A 376 -2.09 2.25 3.18
N ALA A 377 -1.29 3.27 3.55
CA ALA A 377 -0.64 4.11 2.55
C ALA A 377 0.28 3.28 1.62
N GLY A 378 1.05 2.35 2.19
CA GLY A 378 1.88 1.41 1.43
C GLY A 378 1.05 0.46 0.57
N TYR A 379 0.01 -0.17 1.13
CA TYR A 379 -0.87 -1.04 0.35
C TYR A 379 -1.60 -0.33 -0.79
N TYR A 380 -1.97 0.94 -0.62
CA TYR A 380 -2.61 1.72 -1.67
C TYR A 380 -1.65 2.05 -2.81
N ALA A 381 -0.36 2.26 -2.48
CA ALA A 381 0.68 2.42 -3.50
C ALA A 381 0.87 1.13 -4.31
N ALA A 382 0.88 -0.03 -3.66
CA ALA A 382 1.07 -1.33 -4.32
C ALA A 382 -0.14 -1.80 -5.14
N SER A 383 -1.36 -1.48 -4.73
CA SER A 383 -2.61 -1.96 -5.36
C SER A 383 -3.23 -1.00 -6.37
N LEU A 384 -2.56 0.10 -6.70
CA LEU A 384 -3.08 1.15 -7.60
C LEU A 384 -4.46 1.70 -7.17
N GLY A 385 -4.74 1.69 -5.86
CA GLY A 385 -5.99 2.19 -5.28
C GLY A 385 -7.13 1.18 -5.17
N ASP A 386 -7.02 -0.03 -5.73
CA ASP A 386 -8.07 -1.06 -5.65
C ASP A 386 -8.32 -1.51 -4.20
N ALA A 387 -7.26 -1.62 -3.40
CA ALA A 387 -7.36 -2.08 -2.02
C ALA A 387 -8.02 -1.05 -1.07
N VAL A 388 -8.29 0.20 -1.49
CA VAL A 388 -8.82 1.24 -0.59
C VAL A 388 -10.14 0.85 0.04
N PHE A 389 -11.08 0.35 -0.77
CA PHE A 389 -12.42 0.02 -0.27
C PHE A 389 -12.40 -1.22 0.63
N GLY A 390 -11.73 -2.28 0.19
CA GLY A 390 -11.59 -3.53 0.96
C GLY A 390 -10.87 -3.30 2.29
N ARG A 391 -9.71 -2.62 2.29
CA ARG A 391 -8.96 -2.34 3.52
C ARG A 391 -9.66 -1.35 4.44
N PHE A 392 -10.46 -0.41 3.91
CA PHE A 392 -11.31 0.43 4.74
C PHE A 392 -12.32 -0.42 5.53
N LEU A 393 -12.98 -1.40 4.89
CA LEU A 393 -13.96 -2.26 5.54
C LEU A 393 -13.33 -3.29 6.49
N THR A 394 -12.16 -3.81 6.14
CA THR A 394 -11.48 -4.89 6.85
C THR A 394 -10.34 -4.36 7.72
N ALA A 395 -9.13 -4.25 7.18
CA ALA A 395 -7.89 -3.97 7.89
C ALA A 395 -7.98 -2.75 8.82
N SER A 396 -8.51 -1.61 8.34
CA SER A 396 -8.68 -0.41 9.16
C SER A 396 -9.53 -0.65 10.41
N PHE A 397 -10.63 -1.38 10.27
CA PHE A 397 -11.47 -1.74 11.39
C PHE A 397 -10.82 -2.84 12.26
N ALA A 398 -10.16 -3.82 11.66
CA ALA A 398 -9.50 -4.91 12.37
C ALA A 398 -8.42 -4.38 13.33
N HIS A 399 -7.49 -3.54 12.86
CA HIS A 399 -6.48 -2.93 13.74
C HIS A 399 -7.10 -2.05 14.82
N MET A 400 -8.11 -1.24 14.46
CA MET A 400 -8.85 -0.44 15.43
C MET A 400 -9.49 -1.32 16.52
N ALA A 401 -10.09 -2.45 16.14
CA ALA A 401 -10.78 -3.37 17.03
C ALA A 401 -9.79 -4.14 17.93
N LEU A 402 -8.75 -4.73 17.36
CA LEU A 402 -7.72 -5.52 18.06
C LEU A 402 -7.03 -4.68 19.14
N THR A 403 -6.47 -3.53 18.75
CA THR A 403 -5.76 -2.63 19.68
C THR A 403 -6.72 -1.98 20.67
N GLY A 404 -7.93 -1.62 20.24
CA GLY A 404 -8.97 -1.10 21.13
C GLY A 404 -9.33 -2.08 22.24
N TYR A 405 -9.58 -3.35 21.86
CA TYR A 405 -9.95 -4.42 22.77
C TYR A 405 -8.82 -4.70 23.77
N ALA A 406 -7.60 -4.92 23.29
CA ALA A 406 -6.45 -5.19 24.14
C ALA A 406 -6.09 -3.97 25.03
N GLY A 407 -6.12 -2.76 24.47
CA GLY A 407 -5.84 -1.52 25.18
C GLY A 407 -6.86 -1.19 26.27
N TYR A 408 -8.15 -1.50 26.06
CA TYR A 408 -9.18 -1.40 27.10
C TYR A 408 -8.84 -2.28 28.32
N TRP A 409 -8.49 -3.54 28.09
CA TRP A 409 -8.13 -4.47 29.15
C TRP A 409 -6.80 -4.11 29.83
N LEU A 410 -5.82 -3.59 29.08
CA LEU A 410 -4.58 -3.05 29.63
C LEU A 410 -4.86 -1.90 30.61
N VAL A 411 -5.64 -0.90 30.20
CA VAL A 411 -5.99 0.24 31.06
C VAL A 411 -6.76 -0.22 32.30
N ARG A 412 -7.65 -1.21 32.16
CA ARG A 412 -8.38 -1.80 33.28
C ARG A 412 -7.46 -2.53 34.26
N ALA A 413 -6.49 -3.30 33.75
CA ALA A 413 -5.46 -3.95 34.56
C ALA A 413 -4.60 -2.93 35.32
N LEU A 414 -4.17 -1.85 34.65
CA LEU A 414 -3.44 -0.75 35.29
C LEU A 414 -4.26 -0.02 36.36
N LYS A 415 -5.57 0.12 36.15
CA LYS A 415 -6.48 0.82 37.07
C LYS A 415 -6.83 0.02 38.32
N LYS A 416 -6.96 -1.31 38.20
CA LYS A 416 -7.51 -2.18 39.25
C LYS A 416 -6.50 -3.18 39.84
N GLY A 417 -5.44 -3.51 39.12
CA GLY A 417 -4.45 -4.51 39.53
C GLY A 417 -5.03 -5.92 39.71
N GLY A 418 -4.27 -6.79 40.39
CA GLY A 418 -4.71 -8.13 40.78
C GLY A 418 -5.14 -9.01 39.60
N ALA A 419 -6.32 -9.63 39.72
CA ALA A 419 -6.88 -10.54 38.72
C ALA A 419 -7.10 -9.91 37.33
N GLU A 420 -7.16 -8.58 37.24
CA GLU A 420 -7.36 -7.87 35.98
C GLU A 420 -6.12 -7.96 35.06
N TRP A 421 -4.93 -8.23 35.61
CA TRP A 421 -3.74 -8.57 34.80
C TRP A 421 -3.88 -9.91 34.10
N ALA A 422 -4.49 -10.90 34.75
CA ALA A 422 -4.76 -12.20 34.12
C ALA A 422 -5.82 -12.06 33.01
N ALA A 423 -6.85 -11.24 33.24
CA ALA A 423 -7.83 -10.91 32.22
C ALA A 423 -7.17 -10.21 31.02
N PHE A 424 -6.31 -9.22 31.25
CA PHE A 424 -5.54 -8.58 30.18
C PHE A 424 -4.69 -9.58 29.40
N GLY A 425 -3.90 -10.42 30.07
CA GLY A 425 -3.06 -11.42 29.39
C GLY A 425 -3.87 -12.37 28.51
N SER A 426 -5.01 -12.85 29.01
CA SER A 426 -5.94 -13.70 28.24
C SER A 426 -6.51 -12.98 27.02
N GLU A 427 -7.03 -11.76 27.19
CA GLU A 427 -7.66 -11.02 26.09
C GLU A 427 -6.63 -10.53 25.06
N ALA A 428 -5.45 -10.09 25.48
CA ALA A 428 -4.36 -9.73 24.58
C ALA A 428 -3.88 -10.94 23.76
N ALA A 429 -3.67 -12.09 24.38
CA ALA A 429 -3.29 -13.32 23.68
C ALA A 429 -4.34 -13.75 22.64
N LYS A 430 -5.63 -13.59 22.95
CA LYS A 430 -6.71 -13.82 21.97
C LYS A 430 -6.62 -12.86 20.78
N MET A 431 -6.44 -11.57 21.01
CA MET A 431 -6.34 -10.58 19.92
C MET A 431 -5.12 -10.86 19.03
N VAL A 432 -3.96 -11.13 19.63
CA VAL A 432 -2.75 -11.56 18.92
C VAL A 432 -3.01 -12.81 18.07
N THR A 433 -3.68 -13.81 18.64
CA THR A 433 -4.00 -15.06 17.93
C THR A 433 -4.92 -14.81 16.75
N LEU A 434 -5.97 -13.99 16.93
CA LEU A 434 -6.92 -13.69 15.86
C LEU A 434 -6.27 -12.91 14.72
N HIS A 435 -5.40 -11.96 15.05
CA HIS A 435 -4.63 -11.21 14.07
C HIS A 435 -3.77 -12.17 13.24
N GLY A 436 -2.93 -12.97 13.90
CA GLY A 436 -2.06 -13.90 13.18
C GLY A 436 -2.80 -15.00 12.42
N VAL A 437 -3.92 -15.52 12.93
CA VAL A 437 -4.75 -16.48 12.18
C VAL A 437 -5.41 -15.82 10.98
N TYR A 438 -5.86 -14.57 11.10
CA TYR A 438 -6.43 -13.82 9.97
C TYR A 438 -5.41 -13.67 8.85
N ASP A 439 -4.19 -13.20 9.16
CA ASP A 439 -3.15 -13.02 8.15
C ASP A 439 -2.66 -14.35 7.57
N PHE A 440 -2.53 -15.38 8.41
CA PHE A 440 -2.17 -16.72 7.95
C PHE A 440 -3.14 -17.26 6.89
N LEU A 441 -4.45 -17.08 7.11
CA LEU A 441 -5.49 -17.51 6.18
C LEU A 441 -5.53 -16.69 4.88
N LEU A 442 -4.93 -15.49 4.86
CA LEU A 442 -4.82 -14.64 3.67
C LEU A 442 -3.52 -14.85 2.88
N ILE A 443 -2.43 -15.22 3.56
CA ILE A 443 -1.08 -15.25 2.97
C ILE A 443 -0.65 -16.66 2.58
N GLU A 444 -1.15 -17.73 3.23
CA GLU A 444 -0.77 -19.11 2.92
C GLU A 444 -1.41 -19.60 1.60
N PRO A 445 -0.64 -19.79 0.51
CA PRO A 445 -1.20 -20.15 -0.80
C PRO A 445 -1.94 -21.49 -0.80
N ARG A 446 -1.55 -22.41 0.09
CA ARG A 446 -2.22 -23.72 0.21
C ARG A 446 -3.63 -23.63 0.81
N LEU A 447 -4.01 -22.46 1.32
CA LEU A 447 -5.30 -22.19 1.94
C LEU A 447 -6.15 -21.18 1.14
N ASP A 448 -5.78 -20.87 -0.11
CA ASP A 448 -6.52 -19.94 -0.97
C ASP A 448 -8.02 -20.31 -1.09
N ASP A 449 -8.31 -21.62 -1.23
CA ASP A 449 -9.68 -22.16 -1.29
C ASP A 449 -10.49 -21.96 0.00
N VAL A 450 -9.82 -21.70 1.13
CA VAL A 450 -10.44 -21.47 2.44
C VAL A 450 -10.20 -20.05 2.97
N SER A 451 -9.80 -19.11 2.12
CA SER A 451 -9.65 -17.68 2.45
C SER A 451 -10.93 -17.07 3.05
N PHE A 452 -12.11 -17.62 2.76
CA PHE A 452 -13.38 -17.25 3.41
C PHE A 452 -13.37 -17.47 4.94
N LEU A 453 -12.49 -18.33 5.48
CA LEU A 453 -12.30 -18.49 6.92
C LEU A 453 -11.66 -17.24 7.55
N ALA A 454 -10.81 -16.50 6.82
CA ALA A 454 -10.31 -15.21 7.28
C ALA A 454 -11.50 -14.25 7.52
N MET A 455 -12.50 -14.29 6.64
CA MET A 455 -13.73 -13.53 6.81
C MET A 455 -14.51 -13.94 8.06
N ALA A 456 -14.57 -15.24 8.37
CA ALA A 456 -15.22 -15.71 9.59
C ALA A 456 -14.51 -15.19 10.86
N VAL A 457 -13.17 -15.19 10.87
CA VAL A 457 -12.35 -14.60 11.94
C VAL A 457 -12.63 -13.10 12.07
N PHE A 458 -12.66 -12.39 10.95
CA PHE A 458 -12.97 -10.95 10.93
C PHE A 458 -14.37 -10.63 11.45
N ILE A 459 -15.39 -11.39 11.02
CA ILE A 459 -16.77 -11.24 11.50
C ILE A 459 -16.83 -11.47 13.01
N TRP A 460 -16.18 -12.51 13.52
CA TRP A 460 -16.13 -12.78 14.95
C TRP A 460 -15.48 -11.63 15.73
N LEU A 461 -14.34 -11.13 15.26
CA LEU A 461 -13.64 -9.98 15.85
C LEU A 461 -14.55 -8.76 15.90
N SER A 462 -15.24 -8.49 14.80
CA SER A 462 -16.16 -7.37 14.66
C SER A 462 -17.32 -7.45 15.65
N GLN A 463 -17.91 -8.63 15.78
CA GLN A 463 -18.96 -8.87 16.77
C GLN A 463 -18.45 -8.73 18.20
N ALA A 464 -17.27 -9.27 18.52
CA ALA A 464 -16.68 -9.19 19.85
C ALA A 464 -16.45 -7.73 20.26
N TYR A 465 -15.85 -6.94 19.37
CA TYR A 465 -15.59 -5.52 19.60
C TYR A 465 -16.88 -4.70 19.70
N LEU A 466 -17.80 -4.83 18.74
CA LEU A 466 -19.04 -4.05 18.72
C LEU A 466 -19.96 -4.39 19.91
N ARG A 467 -20.02 -5.65 20.34
CA ARG A 467 -20.75 -6.03 21.57
C ARG A 467 -20.10 -5.47 22.82
N LEU A 468 -18.76 -5.45 22.90
CA LEU A 468 -18.06 -4.77 24.00
C LEU A 468 -18.42 -3.28 24.01
N ALA A 469 -18.31 -2.58 22.88
CA ALA A 469 -18.68 -1.17 22.76
C ALA A 469 -20.15 -0.93 23.13
N ALA A 470 -21.08 -1.76 22.64
CA ALA A 470 -22.51 -1.66 22.93
C ALA A 470 -22.81 -1.88 24.43
N SER A 471 -22.13 -2.84 25.08
CA SER A 471 -22.28 -3.10 26.52
C SER A 471 -21.85 -1.90 27.39
N ARG A 472 -21.01 -1.01 26.85
CA ARG A 472 -20.52 0.21 27.51
C ARG A 472 -21.24 1.47 27.05
N SER A 473 -22.03 1.38 25.97
CA SER A 473 -22.70 2.53 25.40
C SER A 473 -23.95 2.91 26.20
N PRO A 474 -24.19 4.21 26.44
CA PRO A 474 -25.44 4.67 27.02
C PRO A 474 -26.64 4.24 26.16
N ARG A 475 -27.77 3.88 26.80
CA ARG A 475 -29.03 3.52 26.12
C ARG A 475 -29.75 4.71 25.45
N THR A 476 -29.15 5.88 25.45
CA THR A 476 -29.72 7.11 24.90
C THR A 476 -29.60 7.15 23.37
N ARG A 477 -30.54 7.84 22.70
CA ARG A 477 -30.49 7.99 21.24
C ARG A 477 -29.30 8.86 20.83
N ARG A 478 -28.59 8.43 19.78
CA ARG A 478 -27.53 9.21 19.12
C ARG A 478 -28.16 10.30 18.25
N PRO A 479 -27.50 11.46 18.07
CA PRO A 479 -28.03 12.54 17.22
C PRO A 479 -28.05 12.15 15.74
N VAL A 480 -27.08 11.35 15.30
CA VAL A 480 -26.99 10.79 13.95
C VAL A 480 -26.93 9.27 14.07
N PRO A 481 -27.69 8.50 13.28
CA PRO A 481 -27.56 7.04 13.26
C PRO A 481 -26.18 6.59 12.75
N LEU A 482 -25.63 5.53 13.33
CA LEU A 482 -24.35 4.94 12.91
C LEU A 482 -24.40 4.49 11.45
N THR A 483 -25.52 3.93 11.02
CA THR A 483 -25.79 3.49 9.63
C THR A 483 -25.58 4.62 8.64
N ARG A 484 -26.08 5.83 8.94
CA ARG A 484 -25.93 7.00 8.07
C ARG A 484 -24.48 7.44 7.95
N LEU A 485 -23.79 7.52 9.09
CA LEU A 485 -22.38 7.91 9.12
C LEU A 485 -21.53 6.86 8.39
N PHE A 486 -21.81 5.58 8.59
CA PHE A 486 -21.10 4.50 7.93
C PHE A 486 -21.30 4.48 6.41
N VAL A 487 -22.53 4.68 5.91
CA VAL A 487 -22.79 4.84 4.47
C VAL A 487 -22.01 6.01 3.88
N ALA A 488 -21.97 7.16 4.58
CA ALA A 488 -21.16 8.29 4.14
C ALA A 488 -19.66 7.90 4.10
N SER A 489 -19.16 7.21 5.13
CA SER A 489 -17.77 6.75 5.18
C SER A 489 -17.42 5.75 4.07
N LEU A 490 -18.33 4.82 3.73
CA LEU A 490 -18.15 3.91 2.59
C LEU A 490 -18.04 4.68 1.28
N ALA A 491 -18.89 5.69 1.08
CA ALA A 491 -18.82 6.54 -0.12
C ALA A 491 -17.54 7.39 -0.17
N VAL A 492 -17.04 7.85 0.99
CA VAL A 492 -15.75 8.54 1.09
C VAL A 492 -14.60 7.60 0.73
N ALA A 493 -14.59 6.37 1.25
CA ALA A 493 -13.55 5.38 0.94
C ALA A 493 -13.57 4.97 -0.53
N ALA A 494 -14.75 4.66 -1.09
CA ALA A 494 -14.92 4.37 -2.52
C ALA A 494 -14.50 5.56 -3.40
N GLY A 495 -14.85 6.79 -3.00
CA GLY A 495 -14.44 7.99 -3.71
C GLY A 495 -12.93 8.24 -3.67
N ALA A 496 -12.29 8.03 -2.52
CA ALA A 496 -10.83 8.14 -2.38
C ALA A 496 -10.10 7.08 -3.23
N GLY A 497 -10.58 5.83 -3.20
CA GLY A 497 -10.09 4.76 -4.08
C GLY A 497 -10.28 5.09 -5.55
N TYR A 498 -11.43 5.66 -5.92
CA TYR A 498 -11.70 6.10 -7.30
C TYR A 498 -10.72 7.18 -7.77
N VAL A 499 -10.39 8.16 -6.93
CA VAL A 499 -9.39 9.20 -7.28
C VAL A 499 -8.02 8.56 -7.54
N LEU A 500 -7.58 7.60 -6.71
CA LEU A 500 -6.33 6.87 -6.93
C LEU A 500 -6.36 6.03 -8.20
N ALA A 501 -7.39 5.22 -8.37
CA ALA A 501 -7.53 4.34 -9.52
C ALA A 501 -7.65 5.16 -10.81
N ALA A 502 -8.32 6.32 -10.79
CA ALA A 502 -8.42 7.19 -11.96
C ALA A 502 -7.08 7.88 -12.32
N ASP A 503 -6.23 8.17 -11.33
CA ASP A 503 -4.88 8.74 -11.55
C ASP A 503 -3.98 7.79 -12.34
N VAL A 504 -4.09 6.49 -12.07
CA VAL A 504 -3.26 5.46 -12.72
C VAL A 504 -3.96 4.83 -13.92
N LEU A 505 -5.19 4.36 -13.76
CA LEU A 505 -5.90 3.54 -14.77
C LEU A 505 -6.74 4.39 -15.73
N GLY A 506 -6.96 5.66 -15.42
CA GLY A 506 -7.96 6.49 -16.09
C GLY A 506 -9.37 6.33 -15.50
N MET A 507 -10.24 7.28 -15.84
CA MET A 507 -11.55 7.45 -15.18
C MET A 507 -12.45 6.21 -15.32
N TRP A 508 -12.49 5.56 -16.48
CA TRP A 508 -13.45 4.47 -16.72
C TRP A 508 -13.00 3.16 -16.07
N GLN A 509 -11.74 2.77 -16.26
CA GLN A 509 -11.14 1.61 -15.62
C GLN A 509 -11.13 1.77 -14.10
N GLY A 510 -10.82 2.97 -13.60
CA GLY A 510 -10.91 3.27 -12.17
C GLY A 510 -12.33 3.11 -11.59
N LEU A 511 -13.37 3.47 -12.35
CA LEU A 511 -14.76 3.29 -11.92
C LEU A 511 -15.13 1.80 -11.85
N ARG A 512 -14.70 1.02 -12.85
CA ARG A 512 -14.91 -0.43 -12.88
C ARG A 512 -14.23 -1.12 -11.70
N ALA A 513 -12.97 -0.79 -11.42
CA ALA A 513 -12.21 -1.34 -10.28
C ALA A 513 -12.98 -1.12 -8.96
N ILE A 514 -13.38 0.13 -8.67
CA ILE A 514 -14.14 0.44 -7.44
C ILE A 514 -15.51 -0.24 -7.41
N ALA A 515 -16.20 -0.37 -8.55
CA ALA A 515 -17.47 -1.07 -8.60
C ALA A 515 -17.32 -2.56 -8.22
N TYR A 516 -16.27 -3.23 -8.71
CA TYR A 516 -15.98 -4.61 -8.34
C TYR A 516 -15.64 -4.74 -6.85
N GLY A 517 -14.78 -3.86 -6.32
CA GLY A 517 -14.47 -3.83 -4.89
C GLY A 517 -15.70 -3.61 -4.01
N VAL A 518 -16.61 -2.71 -4.40
CA VAL A 518 -17.87 -2.47 -3.65
C VAL A 518 -18.76 -3.70 -3.63
N VAL A 519 -18.88 -4.42 -4.75
CA VAL A 519 -19.68 -5.65 -4.83
C VAL A 519 -19.05 -6.77 -4.02
N GLY A 520 -17.73 -6.96 -4.14
CA GLY A 520 -16.99 -8.01 -3.41
C GLY A 520 -17.12 -7.89 -1.90
N GLU A 521 -17.17 -6.65 -1.39
CA GLU A 521 -17.15 -6.36 0.04
C GLU A 521 -18.55 -6.10 0.64
N ALA A 522 -19.62 -6.26 -0.14
CA ALA A 522 -20.99 -6.00 0.30
C ALA A 522 -21.40 -6.83 1.52
N VAL A 523 -20.92 -8.07 1.63
CA VAL A 523 -21.19 -8.97 2.77
C VAL A 523 -20.67 -8.37 4.08
N ILE A 524 -19.50 -7.72 4.04
CA ILE A 524 -18.90 -7.08 5.21
C ILE A 524 -19.72 -5.86 5.63
N ALA A 525 -20.12 -5.02 4.67
CA ALA A 525 -20.97 -3.88 4.95
C ALA A 525 -22.31 -4.32 5.60
N ILE A 526 -22.92 -5.40 5.12
CA ILE A 526 -24.15 -5.99 5.70
C ILE A 526 -23.93 -6.41 7.16
N MET A 527 -22.77 -6.98 7.49
CA MET A 527 -22.44 -7.35 8.86
C MET A 527 -22.41 -6.13 9.79
N PHE A 528 -21.80 -5.02 9.38
CA PHE A 528 -21.85 -3.77 10.15
C PHE A 528 -23.27 -3.22 10.34
N PHE A 529 -24.07 -3.18 9.27
CA PHE A 529 -25.47 -2.73 9.37
C PHE A 529 -26.28 -3.57 10.36
N ARG A 530 -26.06 -4.89 10.37
CA ARG A 530 -26.70 -5.79 11.31
C ARG A 530 -26.26 -5.51 12.75
N GLU A 531 -24.97 -5.35 13.01
CA GLU A 531 -24.45 -5.11 14.37
C GLU A 531 -24.78 -3.71 14.90
N PHE A 532 -25.02 -2.72 14.04
CA PHE A 532 -25.56 -1.43 14.48
C PHE A 532 -26.99 -1.54 15.00
N GLY A 533 -27.79 -2.50 14.52
CA GLY A 533 -29.15 -2.77 15.01
C GLY A 533 -30.13 -1.61 14.79
N GLU A 534 -29.84 -0.73 13.82
CA GLU A 534 -30.66 0.43 13.48
C GLU A 534 -31.65 0.08 12.35
N THR A 535 -32.91 0.48 12.47
CA THR A 535 -33.94 0.17 11.48
C THR A 535 -33.93 1.18 10.33
N VAL A 536 -33.84 0.68 9.09
CA VAL A 536 -33.98 1.48 7.87
C VAL A 536 -35.39 1.27 7.31
N GLY A 537 -36.17 2.34 7.21
CA GLY A 537 -37.53 2.32 6.69
C GLY A 537 -37.57 2.19 5.16
N SER A 538 -38.61 1.54 4.64
CA SER A 538 -38.87 1.39 3.21
C SER A 538 -39.39 2.65 2.52
N GLY A 539 -39.61 3.74 3.27
CA GLY A 539 -39.92 5.07 2.72
C GLY A 539 -41.26 5.20 2.00
N ARG A 540 -42.19 4.27 2.20
CA ARG A 540 -43.57 4.40 1.71
C ARG A 540 -44.41 5.29 2.60
#